data_AF-A0A7S2PXV8-F1
#
_entry.id   AF-A0A7S2PXV8-F1
#
_cell.length_a   1.000
_cell.length_b   1.000
_cell.length_c   1.000
_cell.angle_alpha   90.00
_cell.angle_beta   90.00
_cell.angle_gamma   90.00
#
_symmetry.space_group_name_H-M   'P 1'
#
loop_
_entity.id
_entity.type
_entity.pdbx_description
1 polymer ?
#
loop_
_entity_poly.entity_id
_entity_poly.type
_entity_poly.pdbx_seq_one_letter_code
_entity_poly.pdbx_strand_id
1 'polypeptide(L)'
;IAVIVNDVASVNIDSKLVRGQSVSADGDESQRSDEDATPAGIVELQNGCACCSISGELLSSVSELMTLSDLRQEDEKFDHIVIEMSGVAEPRSVRNIFQEAMMYNMPLMDRVQLDTLVTVVDCSTYMDYLKSKRL
;
A
#
# COMPACT_ATOMS: atom_id res chain seq x y z
N ILE A 1 -10.30 5.52 -3.59
CA ILE A 1 -9.23 4.49 -3.52
C ILE A 1 -8.05 5.07 -2.73
N ALA A 2 -7.45 4.29 -1.83
CA ALA A 2 -6.23 4.64 -1.10
C ALA A 2 -5.08 3.70 -1.47
N VAL A 3 -3.84 4.12 -1.21
CA VAL A 3 -2.65 3.35 -1.59
C VAL A 3 -1.67 3.24 -0.43
N ILE A 4 -1.18 2.03 -0.18
CA ILE A 4 -0.03 1.75 0.68
C ILE A 4 1.11 1.31 -0.24
N VAL A 5 2.26 1.98 -0.14
CA VAL A 5 3.47 1.66 -0.92
C VAL A 5 4.60 1.36 0.06
N ASN A 6 5.35 0.28 -0.19
CA ASN A 6 6.48 -0.09 0.66
C ASN A 6 7.81 0.29 -0.02
N ASP A 7 8.54 1.26 0.55
CA ASP A 7 9.79 1.78 -0.03
C ASP A 7 11.00 0.90 0.34
N VAL A 8 11.67 0.29 -0.66
CA VAL A 8 13.03 -0.26 -0.49
C VAL A 8 13.95 0.16 -1.64
N ALA A 9 13.73 1.33 -2.26
CA ALA A 9 14.63 1.83 -3.29
C ALA A 9 14.87 3.34 -3.11
N SER A 10 16.15 3.72 -2.93
CA SER A 10 16.65 5.08 -2.67
C SER A 10 16.32 6.16 -3.73
N VAL A 11 15.44 5.88 -4.68
CA VAL A 11 14.97 6.78 -5.73
C VAL A 11 13.44 6.70 -5.80
N ASN A 12 12.79 7.68 -5.18
CA ASN A 12 11.35 7.74 -5.00
C ASN A 12 10.63 8.14 -6.31
N ILE A 13 10.31 7.15 -7.14
CA ILE A 13 9.60 7.30 -8.42
C ILE A 13 8.09 7.06 -8.25
N ASP A 14 7.71 6.14 -7.36
CA ASP A 14 6.33 5.66 -7.23
C ASP A 14 5.39 6.69 -6.61
N SER A 15 5.82 7.36 -5.54
CA SER A 15 5.07 8.48 -4.94
C SER A 15 4.97 9.67 -5.91
N LYS A 16 5.94 9.86 -6.81
CA LYS A 16 5.95 10.95 -7.80
C LYS A 16 5.07 10.66 -9.02
N LEU A 17 4.91 9.41 -9.44
CA LEU A 17 4.00 9.05 -10.53
C LEU A 17 2.52 9.14 -10.11
N VAL A 18 2.17 8.73 -8.89
CA VAL A 18 0.79 8.87 -8.38
C VAL A 18 0.42 10.34 -8.16
N ARG A 19 1.37 11.18 -7.74
CA ARG A 19 1.21 12.66 -7.70
C ARG A 19 0.89 13.28 -9.06
N GLY A 20 1.30 12.64 -10.17
CA GLY A 20 1.09 13.14 -11.53
C GLY A 20 -0.24 12.76 -12.17
N GLN A 21 -1.00 11.82 -11.61
CA GLN A 21 -2.30 11.37 -12.14
C GLN A 21 -3.52 11.88 -11.36
N SER A 22 -3.33 12.54 -10.21
CA SER A 22 -4.39 13.32 -9.55
C SER A 22 -4.59 14.68 -10.24
N VAL A 23 -5.02 14.64 -11.51
CA VAL A 23 -5.69 15.74 -12.22
C VAL A 23 -6.81 15.02 -12.98
N SER A 24 -8.10 15.21 -12.68
CA SER A 24 -8.78 16.50 -12.72
C SER A 24 -9.97 16.57 -11.76
N ALA A 25 -9.92 17.51 -10.83
CA ALA A 25 -11.09 18.29 -10.42
C ALA A 25 -10.57 19.70 -10.10
N ASP A 26 -11.29 20.70 -10.59
CA ASP A 26 -10.89 22.09 -10.80
C ASP A 26 -10.23 22.82 -9.61
N GLY A 27 -9.23 23.64 -9.93
CA GLY A 27 -9.05 24.96 -9.32
C GLY A 27 -7.83 25.18 -8.42
N ASP A 28 -7.00 26.15 -8.86
CA ASP A 28 -6.05 26.97 -8.09
C ASP A 28 -4.57 26.55 -8.10
N GLU A 29 -3.84 27.12 -9.06
CA GLU A 29 -2.39 27.22 -9.06
C GLU A 29 -1.94 28.27 -8.04
N SER A 30 -1.63 27.84 -6.81
CA SER A 30 -0.77 28.63 -5.93
C SER A 30 0.43 27.81 -5.46
N GLN A 31 1.59 28.26 -5.93
CA GLN A 31 2.93 27.83 -5.52
C GLN A 31 3.01 27.63 -4.01
N ARG A 32 3.23 26.39 -3.57
CA ARG A 32 3.83 26.11 -2.27
C ARG A 32 4.91 25.05 -2.43
N SER A 33 6.13 25.49 -2.19
CA SER A 33 7.30 24.67 -1.90
C SER A 33 7.09 23.96 -0.57
N ASP A 34 6.68 22.70 -0.57
CA ASP A 34 6.70 21.86 0.63
C ASP A 34 7.05 20.43 0.23
N GLU A 35 8.27 20.04 0.61
CA GLU A 35 8.92 18.78 0.30
C GLU A 35 8.39 17.62 1.18
N ASP A 36 7.46 17.91 2.09
CA ASP A 36 6.97 17.00 3.14
C ASP A 36 5.44 16.80 3.17
N ALA A 37 4.70 17.30 2.18
CA ALA A 37 3.26 17.03 2.11
C ALA A 37 2.99 15.71 1.38
N THR A 38 2.83 14.61 2.13
CA THR A 38 2.20 13.38 1.63
C THR A 38 0.74 13.68 1.25
N PRO A 39 0.30 13.42 0.02
CA PRO A 39 -1.10 13.62 -0.37
C PRO A 39 -2.04 12.82 0.52
N ALA A 40 -3.19 13.40 0.88
CA ALA A 40 -4.18 12.76 1.73
C ALA A 40 -4.66 11.43 1.13
N GLY A 41 -4.24 10.29 1.70
CA GLY A 41 -4.61 8.95 1.23
C GLY A 41 -3.48 8.04 0.77
N ILE A 42 -2.23 8.50 0.92
CA ILE A 42 -1.04 7.68 0.71
C ILE A 42 -0.38 7.48 2.08
N VAL A 43 -0.17 6.22 2.47
CA VAL A 43 0.58 5.86 3.69
C VAL A 43 1.80 5.06 3.27
N GLU A 44 2.97 5.49 3.75
CA GLU A 44 4.25 4.83 3.51
C GLU A 44 4.57 3.89 4.67
N LEU A 45 4.96 2.64 4.37
CA LEU A 45 5.42 1.70 5.39
C LEU A 45 6.88 2.00 5.76
N GLN A 46 7.18 2.13 7.06
CA GLN A 46 8.55 2.36 7.53
C GLN A 46 9.26 1.04 7.85
N ASN A 47 10.44 0.83 7.25
CA ASN A 47 11.25 -0.37 7.46
C ASN A 47 11.82 -0.46 8.90
N GLY A 48 11.17 -1.20 9.81
CA GLY A 48 11.68 -1.50 11.16
C GLY A 48 11.85 -2.99 11.43
N CYS A 49 13.08 -3.49 11.55
CA CYS A 49 13.39 -4.92 11.75
C CYS A 49 13.16 -5.42 13.19
N ALA A 50 12.36 -6.48 13.35
CA ALA A 50 12.59 -7.66 14.22
C ALA A 50 11.33 -8.56 14.22
N CYS A 51 11.16 -9.39 13.18
CA CYS A 51 10.24 -10.54 13.02
C CYS A 51 8.77 -10.50 13.53
N CYS A 52 8.27 -9.36 14.02
CA CYS A 52 6.88 -9.12 14.45
C CYS A 52 6.30 -7.79 13.93
N SER A 53 7.12 -6.93 13.32
CA SER A 53 6.81 -5.54 12.97
C SER A 53 6.09 -5.37 11.63
N ILE A 54 6.40 -6.15 10.60
CA ILE A 54 5.81 -5.97 9.25
C ILE A 54 4.30 -6.22 9.25
N SER A 55 3.85 -7.25 9.97
CA SER A 55 2.42 -7.58 10.11
C SER A 55 1.65 -6.50 10.85
N GLY A 56 2.23 -5.99 11.95
CA GLY A 56 1.65 -4.93 12.75
C GLY A 56 1.63 -3.59 12.01
N GLU A 57 2.71 -3.24 11.33
CA GLU A 57 2.84 -2.02 10.52
C GLU A 57 1.82 -2.00 9.39
N LEU A 58 1.66 -3.11 8.65
CA LEU A 58 0.68 -3.20 7.58
C LEU A 58 -0.77 -3.00 8.10
N LEU A 59 -1.15 -3.71 9.16
CA LEU A 59 -2.49 -3.57 9.74
C LEU A 59 -2.70 -2.17 10.36
N SER A 60 -1.66 -1.57 10.92
CA SER A 60 -1.68 -0.20 11.44
C SER A 60 -1.92 0.81 10.33
N SER A 61 -1.20 0.72 9.21
CA SER A 61 -1.40 1.60 8.04
C SER A 61 -2.79 1.45 7.43
N VAL A 62 -3.33 0.22 7.37
CA VAL A 62 -4.72 0.00 6.95
C VAL A 62 -5.70 0.66 7.92
N SER A 63 -5.46 0.54 9.24
CA SER A 63 -6.29 1.20 10.26
C SER A 63 -6.23 2.74 10.16
N GLU A 64 -5.07 3.30 9.85
CA GLU A 64 -4.90 4.74 9.61
C GLU A 64 -5.70 5.21 8.40
N LEU A 65 -5.59 4.50 7.26
CA LEU A 65 -6.37 4.81 6.06
C LEU A 65 -7.88 4.70 6.30
N MET A 66 -8.33 3.73 7.11
CA MET A 66 -9.72 3.63 7.53
C MET A 66 -10.16 4.82 8.38
N THR A 67 -9.32 5.26 9.32
CA THR A 67 -9.59 6.46 10.13
C THR A 67 -9.68 7.71 9.26
N LEU A 68 -8.77 7.87 8.29
CA LEU A 68 -8.84 8.96 7.32
C LEU A 68 -10.07 8.88 6.42
N SER A 69 -10.50 7.67 6.04
CA SER A 69 -11.74 7.44 5.30
C SER A 69 -12.95 7.90 6.10
N ASP A 70 -13.01 7.60 7.40
CA ASP A 70 -14.14 7.99 8.27
C ASP A 70 -14.32 9.50 8.42
N LEU A 71 -13.22 10.27 8.27
CA LEU A 71 -13.24 11.72 8.34
C LEU A 71 -13.68 12.40 7.04
N ARG A 72 -13.77 11.66 5.92
CA ARG A 72 -14.20 12.19 4.63
C ARG A 72 -15.73 12.26 4.51
N GLN A 73 -16.20 13.07 3.56
CA GLN A 73 -17.60 13.06 3.16
C GLN A 73 -17.97 11.69 2.57
N GLU A 74 -19.25 11.33 2.61
CA GLU A 74 -19.71 9.98 2.25
C GLU A 74 -19.33 9.59 0.81
N ASP A 75 -19.36 10.56 -0.11
CA ASP A 75 -18.99 10.43 -1.52
C ASP A 75 -17.48 10.49 -1.79
N GLU A 76 -16.67 10.76 -0.78
CA GLU A 76 -15.21 10.86 -0.85
C GLU A 76 -14.49 9.73 -0.10
N LYS A 77 -15.24 8.83 0.55
CA LYS A 77 -14.67 7.68 1.29
C LYS A 77 -13.90 6.75 0.36
N PHE A 78 -12.98 6.00 0.96
CA PHE A 78 -12.24 4.97 0.24
C PHE A 78 -13.02 3.67 0.14
N ASP A 79 -13.29 3.23 -1.09
CA ASP A 79 -13.89 1.90 -1.34
C ASP A 79 -12.85 0.77 -1.34
N HIS A 80 -11.61 1.08 -1.71
CA HIS A 80 -10.53 0.12 -1.86
C HIS A 80 -9.19 0.69 -1.39
N ILE A 81 -8.37 -0.20 -0.83
CA ILE A 81 -6.96 0.04 -0.52
C ILE A 81 -6.14 -0.85 -1.45
N VAL A 82 -5.25 -0.24 -2.23
CA VAL A 82 -4.25 -0.96 -3.02
C VAL A 82 -2.97 -1.00 -2.22
N ILE A 83 -2.45 -2.21 -2.01
CA ILE A 83 -1.19 -2.43 -1.29
C ILE A 83 -0.16 -2.86 -2.32
N GLU A 84 0.76 -1.96 -2.63
CA GLU A 84 1.96 -2.29 -3.39
C GLU A 84 2.99 -2.87 -2.41
N MET A 85 3.47 -4.06 -2.75
CA MET A 85 4.50 -4.76 -2.02
C MET A 85 5.76 -4.64 -2.84
N SER A 86 6.84 -4.10 -2.26
CA SER A 86 8.14 -4.09 -2.91
C SER A 86 8.46 -5.48 -3.45
N GLY A 87 9.16 -5.57 -4.59
CA GLY A 87 9.47 -6.84 -5.27
C GLY A 87 10.28 -7.87 -4.47
N VAL A 88 10.50 -7.64 -3.17
CA VAL A 88 11.13 -8.53 -2.19
C VAL A 88 10.12 -9.17 -1.24
N ALA A 89 8.93 -8.58 -1.08
CA ALA A 89 7.90 -9.09 -0.19
C ALA A 89 7.06 -10.19 -0.86
N GLU A 90 6.95 -11.34 -0.19
CA GLU A 90 6.19 -12.49 -0.68
C GLU A 90 4.68 -12.27 -0.51
N PRO A 91 3.86 -12.29 -1.58
CA PRO A 91 2.41 -12.05 -1.50
C PRO A 91 1.67 -12.98 -0.53
N ARG A 92 2.20 -14.19 -0.35
CA ARG A 92 1.68 -15.17 0.61
C ARG A 92 1.74 -14.68 2.05
N SER A 93 2.78 -13.93 2.41
CA SER A 93 2.95 -13.38 3.76
C SER A 93 1.85 -12.36 4.08
N VAL A 94 1.53 -11.47 3.14
CA VAL A 94 0.42 -10.52 3.27
C VAL A 94 -0.90 -11.25 3.49
N ARG A 95 -1.18 -12.27 2.66
CA ARG A 95 -2.39 -13.09 2.83
C ARG A 95 -2.48 -13.71 4.22
N ASN A 96 -1.38 -14.27 4.71
CA ASN A 96 -1.35 -14.90 6.02
C ASN A 96 -1.63 -13.90 7.15
N ILE A 97 -1.14 -12.65 7.05
CA ILE A 97 -1.41 -11.58 8.02
C ILE A 97 -2.91 -11.30 8.13
N PHE A 98 -3.60 -11.14 6.99
CA PHE A 98 -5.05 -10.90 6.99
C PHE A 98 -5.84 -12.13 7.47
N GLN A 99 -5.40 -13.34 7.10
CA GLN A 99 -6.01 -14.57 7.59
C GLN A 99 -5.87 -14.70 9.12
N GLU A 100 -4.68 -14.42 9.64
CA GLU A 100 -4.40 -14.46 11.07
C GLU A 100 -5.21 -13.40 11.83
N ALA A 101 -5.26 -12.17 11.35
CA ALA A 101 -6.08 -11.10 11.91
C ALA A 101 -7.57 -11.47 11.96
N MET A 102 -8.08 -12.12 10.91
CA MET A 102 -9.44 -12.63 10.85
C MET A 102 -9.67 -13.75 11.87
N MET A 103 -8.74 -14.71 11.97
CA MET A 103 -8.83 -15.80 12.95
C MET A 103 -8.84 -15.30 14.40
N TYR A 104 -8.15 -14.21 14.68
CA TYR A 104 -8.14 -13.57 15.99
C TYR A 104 -9.30 -12.59 16.23
N ASN A 105 -10.24 -12.45 15.29
CA ASN A 105 -11.35 -11.49 15.35
C ASN A 105 -10.86 -10.07 15.68
N MET A 106 -9.79 -9.62 15.03
CA MET A 106 -9.32 -8.24 15.21
C MET A 106 -10.41 -7.26 14.72
N PRO A 107 -10.75 -6.20 15.49
CA PRO A 107 -11.83 -5.28 15.13
C PRO A 107 -11.70 -4.63 13.75
N LEU A 108 -10.48 -4.49 13.24
CA LEU A 108 -10.22 -3.99 11.89
C LEU A 108 -10.90 -4.85 10.81
N MET A 109 -11.00 -6.16 11.03
CA MET A 109 -11.57 -7.12 10.06
C MET A 109 -13.09 -6.99 9.90
N ASP A 110 -13.77 -6.27 10.79
CA ASP A 110 -15.19 -5.93 10.61
C ASP A 110 -15.39 -4.86 9.52
N ARG A 111 -14.30 -4.22 9.09
CA ARG A 111 -14.31 -3.06 8.18
C ARG A 111 -13.56 -3.29 6.89
N VAL A 112 -12.58 -4.20 6.88
CA VAL A 112 -11.74 -4.47 5.71
C VAL A 112 -11.62 -5.97 5.48
N GLN A 113 -11.47 -6.35 4.22
CA GLN A 113 -11.17 -7.72 3.83
C GLN A 113 -10.12 -7.73 2.73
N LEU A 114 -9.28 -8.77 2.70
CA LEU A 114 -8.40 -9.01 1.57
C LEU A 114 -9.20 -9.61 0.42
N ASP A 115 -9.44 -8.81 -0.61
CA ASP A 115 -10.28 -9.20 -1.76
C ASP A 115 -9.48 -9.97 -2.82
N THR A 116 -8.41 -9.37 -3.33
CA THR A 116 -7.68 -9.89 -4.49
C THR A 116 -6.17 -9.78 -4.27
N LEU A 117 -5.43 -10.82 -4.69
CA LEU A 117 -3.97 -10.79 -4.82
C LEU A 117 -3.60 -10.76 -6.31
N VAL A 118 -2.86 -9.72 -6.71
CA VAL A 118 -2.36 -9.57 -8.08
C VAL A 118 -0.86 -9.82 -8.10
N THR A 119 -0.38 -10.55 -9.10
CA THR A 119 1.06 -10.79 -9.31
C THR A 119 1.42 -10.38 -10.72
N VAL A 120 2.40 -9.48 -10.84
CA VAL A 120 2.94 -9.02 -12.13
C VAL A 120 4.19 -9.82 -12.44
N VAL A 121 4.27 -10.37 -13.65
CA VAL A 121 5.42 -11.18 -14.11
C VAL A 121 6.02 -10.54 -15.35
N ASP A 122 7.31 -10.21 -15.31
CA ASP A 122 8.06 -9.81 -16.49
C ASP A 122 8.43 -11.04 -17.33
N CYS A 123 7.68 -11.24 -18.41
CA CYS A 123 7.87 -12.37 -19.33
C CYS A 123 9.23 -12.35 -20.05
N SER A 124 9.90 -11.20 -20.17
CA SER A 124 11.17 -11.10 -20.90
C SER A 124 12.33 -11.75 -20.13
N THR A 125 12.26 -11.73 -18.80
CA THR A 125 13.30 -12.27 -17.91
C THR A 125 12.83 -13.54 -17.16
N TYR A 126 11.53 -13.81 -17.11
CA TYR A 126 10.93 -14.89 -16.33
C TYR A 126 11.57 -16.27 -16.57
N MET A 127 11.80 -16.64 -17.83
CA MET A 127 12.33 -17.97 -18.16
C MET A 127 13.77 -18.18 -17.68
N ASP A 128 14.57 -17.11 -17.62
CA ASP A 128 15.94 -17.17 -17.14
C ASP A 128 15.95 -17.27 -15.60
N TYR A 129 15.09 -16.49 -14.92
CA TYR A 129 14.88 -16.61 -13.49
C TYR A 129 14.44 -18.02 -13.07
N LEU A 130 13.44 -18.59 -13.74
CA LEU A 130 12.91 -19.93 -13.43
C LEU A 130 13.98 -21.02 -13.58
N LYS A 131 14.83 -20.93 -14.60
CA LYS A 131 15.91 -21.90 -14.85
C LYS A 131 17.08 -21.77 -13.89
N SER A 132 17.31 -20.58 -13.35
CA SER A 132 18.46 -20.27 -12.50
C SER A 132 18.46 -20.97 -11.13
N LYS A 133 17.38 -21.69 -10.75
CA LYS A 133 17.18 -22.30 -9.42
C LYS A 133 17.35 -21.31 -8.26
N ARG A 134 17.11 -20.03 -8.51
CA ARG A 134 17.21 -18.95 -7.52
C ARG A 134 15.88 -18.66 -6.81
N LEU A 135 14.90 -19.55 -6.98
CA LEU A 135 13.63 -19.61 -6.26
C LEU A 135 13.74 -20.63 -5.13
#